data_AF-A0A175W4U6-F1
#
_entry.id   AF-A0A175W4U6-F1
#
_cell.length_a   1.000
_cell.length_b   1.000
_cell.length_c   1.000
_cell.angle_alpha   90.00
_cell.angle_beta   90.00
_cell.angle_gamma   90.00
#
_symmetry.space_group_name_H-M   'P 1'
#
loop_
_entity.id
_entity.type
_entity.pdbx_description
1 polymer ?
#
loop_
_entity_poly.entity_id
_entity_poly.type
_entity_poly.pdbx_seq_one_letter_code
_entity_poly.pdbx_strand_id
1 'polypeptide(L)'
;MAAVRMYSLNRHAFLTRNGRIGIGPKVMQPGDEVALLLGGKLPFVLRPRSDHHVFVSACYVRDDDVMWGVETEKVRFNKPGARPRSR
;
A
#
# COMPACT_ATOMS: atom_id res chain seq x y z
N MET A 1 2.55 -15.45 -16.98
CA MET A 1 2.18 -14.20 -17.69
C MET A 1 1.24 -13.28 -16.89
N ALA A 2 0.19 -13.76 -16.22
CA ALA A 2 -0.77 -12.90 -15.51
C ALA A 2 -0.14 -12.01 -14.42
N ALA A 3 0.76 -12.56 -13.59
CA ALA A 3 1.44 -11.79 -12.53
C ALA A 3 2.27 -10.62 -13.09
N VAL A 4 3.10 -10.86 -14.11
CA VAL A 4 3.89 -9.79 -14.77
C VAL A 4 2.96 -8.70 -15.30
N ARG A 5 1.84 -9.07 -15.96
CA ARG A 5 0.88 -8.07 -16.42
C ARG A 5 0.25 -7.27 -15.27
N MET A 6 -0.15 -7.93 -14.19
CA MET A 6 -0.75 -7.28 -13.02
C MET A 6 0.20 -6.30 -12.32
N TYR A 7 1.50 -6.64 -12.23
CA TYR A 7 2.46 -5.86 -11.46
C TYR A 7 3.28 -4.87 -12.29
N SER A 8 3.45 -5.11 -13.61
CA SER A 8 4.36 -4.34 -14.46
C SER A 8 3.67 -3.42 -15.46
N LEU A 9 2.45 -3.73 -15.91
CA LEU A 9 1.77 -2.94 -16.95
C LEU A 9 0.87 -1.85 -16.34
N ASN A 10 0.73 -0.73 -17.06
CA ASN A 10 -0.13 0.39 -16.69
C ASN A 10 0.09 0.86 -15.24
N ARG A 11 1.35 1.10 -14.90
CA ARG A 11 1.74 1.60 -13.59
C ARG A 11 2.25 3.04 -13.69
N HIS A 12 1.86 3.87 -12.74
CA HIS A 12 2.32 5.26 -12.63
C HIS A 12 2.96 5.47 -11.27
N ALA A 13 3.99 6.33 -11.25
CA ALA A 13 4.56 6.81 -10.01
C ALA A 13 3.54 7.72 -9.29
N PHE A 14 3.51 7.66 -7.97
CA PHE A 14 2.73 8.55 -7.12
C PHE A 14 3.57 9.01 -5.93
N LEU A 15 3.13 10.11 -5.31
CA LEU A 15 3.68 10.65 -4.08
C LEU A 15 2.54 10.78 -3.06
N THR A 16 2.71 10.22 -1.88
CA THR A 16 1.74 10.38 -0.79
C THR A 16 1.88 11.75 -0.13
N ARG A 17 0.86 12.20 0.60
CA ARG A 17 0.88 13.47 1.35
C ARG A 17 2.05 13.56 2.34
N ASN A 18 2.48 12.43 2.89
CA ASN A 18 3.62 12.37 3.81
C ASN A 18 4.96 12.05 3.13
N GLY A 19 5.06 12.25 1.80
CA GLY A 19 6.33 12.22 1.08
C GLY A 19 6.83 10.84 0.65
N ARG A 20 6.04 9.77 0.82
CA ARG A 20 6.41 8.43 0.34
C ARG A 20 6.18 8.33 -1.16
N ILE A 21 7.17 7.82 -1.88
CA ILE A 21 7.07 7.56 -3.32
C ILE A 21 6.59 6.13 -3.53
N GLY A 22 5.71 5.91 -4.51
CA GLY A 22 5.24 4.57 -4.84
C GLY A 22 4.90 4.41 -6.32
N ILE A 23 4.51 3.18 -6.67
CA ILE A 23 4.07 2.79 -8.01
C ILE A 23 2.71 2.10 -7.87
N GLY A 24 1.69 2.65 -8.52
CA GLY A 24 0.31 2.16 -8.47
C GLY A 24 -0.34 2.08 -9.85
N PRO A 25 -1.61 1.67 -9.95
CA PRO A 25 -2.26 1.52 -11.25
C PRO A 25 -2.43 2.88 -11.94
N LYS A 26 -2.46 2.87 -13.28
CA LYS A 26 -2.65 4.07 -14.11
C LYS A 26 -3.95 4.83 -13.81
N VAL A 27 -4.96 4.14 -13.29
CA VAL A 27 -6.26 4.72 -12.92
C VAL A 27 -6.26 5.41 -11.55
N MET A 28 -5.10 5.48 -10.86
CA MET A 28 -4.94 6.29 -9.67
C MET A 28 -5.23 7.75 -9.97
N GLN A 29 -5.79 8.44 -8.97
CA GLN A 29 -6.05 9.88 -9.03
C GLN A 29 -5.64 10.56 -7.72
N PRO A 30 -5.38 11.88 -7.73
CA PRO A 30 -5.19 12.65 -6.50
C PRO A 30 -6.35 12.45 -5.53
N GLY A 31 -6.04 12.26 -4.25
CA GLY A 31 -7.03 11.95 -3.21
C GLY A 31 -7.27 10.46 -2.99
N ASP A 32 -6.76 9.57 -3.85
CA ASP A 32 -6.69 8.15 -3.52
C ASP A 32 -5.75 7.93 -2.33
N GLU A 33 -6.09 6.97 -1.47
CA GLU A 33 -5.37 6.64 -0.25
C GLU A 33 -4.58 5.34 -0.41
N VAL A 34 -3.41 5.27 0.23
CA VAL A 34 -2.63 4.03 0.35
C VAL A 34 -2.89 3.44 1.72
N ALA A 35 -3.48 2.24 1.75
CA ALA A 35 -3.85 1.52 2.96
C ALA A 35 -3.13 0.18 3.07
N LEU A 36 -2.74 -0.16 4.30
CA LEU A 36 -2.32 -1.51 4.68
C LEU A 36 -3.53 -2.21 5.30
N LEU A 37 -4.14 -3.14 4.56
CA LEU A 37 -5.27 -3.92 5.08
C LEU A 37 -4.73 -5.06 5.95
N LEU A 38 -5.22 -5.19 7.19
CA LEU A 38 -4.81 -6.26 8.10
C LEU A 38 -5.05 -7.63 7.47
N GLY A 39 -4.02 -8.49 7.52
CA GLY A 39 -4.01 -9.80 6.83
C GLY A 39 -3.56 -9.74 5.36
N GLY A 40 -3.50 -8.54 4.77
CA GLY A 40 -2.89 -8.31 3.47
C GLY A 40 -1.36 -8.35 3.53
N LYS A 41 -0.72 -8.67 2.40
CA LYS A 41 0.75 -8.74 2.25
C LYS A 41 1.35 -7.57 1.47
N LEU A 42 0.51 -6.69 0.94
CA LEU A 42 0.91 -5.57 0.09
C LEU A 42 0.10 -4.33 0.45
N PRO A 43 0.61 -3.12 0.18
CA PRO A 43 -0.18 -1.91 0.18
C PRO A 43 -1.25 -1.92 -0.91
N PHE A 44 -2.37 -1.27 -0.63
CA PHE A 44 -3.49 -1.14 -1.56
C PHE A 44 -3.86 0.32 -1.75
N VAL A 45 -4.29 0.65 -2.95
CA VAL A 45 -4.92 1.92 -3.26
C VAL A 45 -6.41 1.78 -3.02
N LEU A 46 -6.93 2.63 -2.16
CA LEU A 46 -8.36 2.77 -1.89
C LEU A 46 -8.80 4.16 -2.35
N ARG A 47 -10.01 4.25 -2.89
CA ARG A 47 -10.63 5.52 -3.24
C ARG A 47 -11.74 5.84 -2.25
N PRO A 48 -11.58 6.88 -1.42
CA PRO A 48 -12.63 7.31 -0.51
C PRO A 48 -13.91 7.70 -1.27
N ARG A 49 -15.05 7.27 -0.71
CA ARG A 49 -16.40 7.73 -1.03
C ARG A 49 -17.07 8.19 0.27
N SER A 50 -18.29 8.70 0.18
CA SER A 50 -19.02 9.28 1.31
C SER A 50 -19.16 8.32 2.51
N ASP A 51 -19.37 7.04 2.25
CA ASP A 51 -19.77 6.03 3.23
C ASP A 51 -18.91 4.75 3.17
N HIS A 52 -18.04 4.63 2.17
CA HIS A 52 -17.20 3.45 1.96
C HIS A 52 -15.91 3.80 1.21
N HIS A 53 -15.05 2.79 1.08
CA HIS A 53 -13.87 2.85 0.23
C HIS A 53 -14.03 1.91 -0.94
N VAL A 54 -13.70 2.38 -2.14
CA VAL A 54 -13.61 1.52 -3.32
C VAL A 54 -12.19 0.97 -3.40
N PHE A 55 -12.07 -0.35 -3.52
CA PHE A 55 -10.79 -1.00 -3.80
C PHE A 55 -10.34 -0.71 -5.24
N VAL A 56 -9.18 -0.09 -5.42
CA VAL A 56 -8.64 0.23 -6.75
C VAL A 56 -7.64 -0.83 -7.22
N SER A 57 -6.59 -1.11 -6.44
CA SER A 57 -5.53 -2.07 -6.80
C SER A 57 -4.54 -2.28 -5.65
N ALA A 58 -3.73 -3.33 -5.72
CA ALA A 58 -2.44 -3.37 -5.02
C ALA A 58 -1.46 -2.33 -5.59
N CYS A 59 -0.62 -1.75 -4.73
CA CYS A 59 0.47 -0.84 -5.09
C CYS A 59 1.79 -1.22 -4.41
N TYR A 60 2.86 -0.57 -4.85
CA TYR A 60 4.18 -0.65 -4.26
C TYR A 60 4.52 0.72 -3.66
N VAL A 61 5.19 0.71 -2.51
CA VAL A 61 5.67 1.92 -1.83
C VAL A 61 7.16 1.74 -1.55
N ARG A 62 7.97 2.76 -1.83
CA ARG A 62 9.40 2.82 -1.49
C ARG A 62 9.58 3.13 0.01
N ASP A 63 9.07 2.23 0.84
CA ASP A 63 9.19 2.28 2.30
C ASP A 63 9.25 0.85 2.82
N ASP A 64 10.39 0.47 3.38
CA ASP A 64 10.65 -0.89 3.86
C ASP A 64 9.74 -1.25 5.03
N ASP A 65 9.41 -0.30 5.92
CA ASP A 65 8.54 -0.57 7.07
C ASP A 65 7.10 -0.87 6.61
N VAL A 66 6.68 -0.23 5.52
CA VAL A 66 5.39 -0.51 4.86
C VAL A 66 5.43 -1.87 4.16
N MET A 67 6.47 -2.17 3.38
CA MET A 67 6.54 -3.39 2.57
C MET A 67 6.85 -4.67 3.38
N TRP A 68 7.57 -4.55 4.50
CA TRP A 68 7.89 -5.67 5.40
C TRP A 68 6.88 -5.83 6.55
N GLY A 69 5.77 -5.09 6.53
CA GLY A 69 4.69 -5.23 7.50
C GLY A 69 5.01 -4.69 8.90
N VAL A 70 6.13 -3.99 9.09
CA VAL A 70 6.49 -3.31 10.35
C VAL A 70 5.36 -2.38 10.81
N GLU A 71 4.79 -1.60 9.88
CA GLU A 71 3.66 -0.71 10.19
C GLU A 71 2.41 -1.48 10.63
N THR A 72 2.14 -2.64 10.04
CA THR A 72 0.99 -3.47 10.44
C THR A 72 1.19 -4.14 11.80
N GLU A 73 2.42 -4.53 12.15
CA GLU A 73 2.73 -5.12 13.46
C GLU A 73 2.53 -4.12 14.60
N LYS A 74 2.90 -2.85 14.39
CA LYS A 74 2.67 -1.76 15.36
C LYS A 74 1.19 -1.65 15.74
N VAL A 75 0.31 -1.66 14.74
CA VAL A 75 -1.15 -1.61 14.93
C VAL A 75 -1.66 -2.90 15.56
N ARG A 76 -1.23 -4.07 15.03
CA ARG A 76 -1.72 -5.38 15.47
C ARG A 76 -1.44 -5.67 16.95
N PHE A 77 -0.28 -5.27 17.45
CA PHE A 77 0.11 -5.54 18.84
C PHE A 77 0.02 -4.31 19.74
N ASN A 78 -0.47 -3.18 19.23
CA ASN A 78 -0.39 -1.88 19.91
C ASN A 78 1.03 -1.61 20.47
N LYS A 79 2.07 -2.08 19.76
CA LYS A 79 3.47 -2.04 20.19
C LYS A 79 4.23 -1.05 19.30
N PRO A 80 4.61 0.14 19.81
CA PRO A 80 5.46 1.04 19.04
C PRO A 80 6.85 0.40 18.83
N GLY A 81 7.26 0.23 17.58
CA GLY A 81 8.68 0.09 17.20
C GLY A 81 9.32 -1.30 17.15
N ALA A 82 8.56 -2.41 17.17
CA ALA A 82 9.15 -3.73 16.97
C ALA A 82 9.36 -4.02 15.46
N ARG A 83 10.61 -4.25 15.05
CA ARG A 83 10.93 -4.77 13.71
C ARG A 83 10.60 -6.27 13.67
N PRO A 84 9.94 -6.80 12.62
CA PRO A 84 9.64 -8.22 12.51
C PRO A 84 10.92 -9.04 12.58
N ARG A 85 10.90 -10.14 13.33
CA ARG A 85 12.03 -11.08 13.38
C ARG A 85 12.19 -11.70 11.99
N SER A 86 13.36 -11.53 11.39
CA SER A 86 13.75 -12.28 10.19
C SER A 86 13.66 -13.78 10.51
N ARG A 87 12.83 -14.50 9.75
CA ARG A 87 12.93 -15.96 9.66
C ARG A 87 13.99 -16.32 8.64
#